data_AF-A0A973J9J0-F1
#
_entry.id   AF-A0A973J9J0-F1
#
_cell.length_a   1.000
_cell.length_b   1.000
_cell.length_c   1.000
_cell.angle_alpha   90.00
_cell.angle_beta   90.00
_cell.angle_gamma   90.00
#
_symmetry.space_group_name_H-M   'P 1'
#
loop_
_entity.id
_entity.type
_entity.pdbx_description
1 polymer ?
#
loop_
_entity_poly.entity_id
_entity_poly.type
_entity_poly.pdbx_seq_one_letter_code
_entity_poly.pdbx_strand_id
1 'polypeptide(L)'
;MSQNESPQPARSPGPRFSRDTMLLVGALAFLIGAVTLTFLFTPNSGTQTAQLAQTSSASALTNVPALTDTVGYPTASSGTPSGNLLPSPSVDAGFGGGAYPGVISAYPGSESDTLRVTTPSPDSSVVPDVIATRTAIAQRENQTVLSLDSTASVENNDPGPEPVGTSPRQPTFHPAVLTATPELRANQSSPTPPPPPPTSPPPTDPPVPTSAPEYPKEPLATATTAPTAIPVDVLRGHVRWSIDNSPITVRRDVQIAPGAELLVEPGVEIRLDPGVSIYVDAARLLLMGTSDQPVRFVGNTKARWSGIFGRPGSFVLIENTQISGGGAGGTVMAIESGELIIHGSRVFDNGGGMLVNDTKLDMKDTEIAGNDVPFGAALDASFARGTTVTLQRNRIGGNRLSEGAPMVRIANQSTIDTLLLDISGNLFRNGTPNLQFYANGPLQGSVACNTLVYDGQGFGLRSQTIQVNANGSPPFALSFQNNLIDDHIPPIIPVYLKYGLGRGATSEIMIDMRNNWWGDASGPYEPDVNPLGRGDSVGSNILFSPWLTQAPACVPSR
;
A
#
# COMPACT_ATOMS: atom_id res chain seq x y z
N MET A 1 -93.13 -6.60 1.34
CA MET A 1 -92.77 -5.36 2.06
C MET A 1 -91.58 -5.71 2.94
N SER A 2 -90.39 -5.19 2.62
CA SER A 2 -89.79 -4.03 3.33
C SER A 2 -89.60 -4.33 4.83
N GLN A 3 -88.40 -4.37 5.39
CA GLN A 3 -87.45 -3.25 5.39
C GLN A 3 -85.96 -3.66 5.33
N ASN A 4 -85.13 -2.63 5.24
CA ASN A 4 -83.68 -2.63 5.03
C ASN A 4 -82.98 -2.33 6.36
N GLU A 5 -82.01 -3.13 6.81
CA GLU A 5 -81.19 -2.81 7.97
C GLU A 5 -79.73 -3.18 7.73
N SER A 6 -78.83 -2.20 7.92
CA SER A 6 -77.43 -2.27 7.51
C SER A 6 -76.58 -3.10 8.49
N PRO A 7 -75.64 -3.95 8.00
CA PRO A 7 -74.67 -4.57 8.89
C PRO A 7 -73.63 -3.55 9.38
N GLN A 8 -73.37 -3.53 10.69
CA GLN A 8 -72.24 -2.80 11.27
C GLN A 8 -70.91 -3.37 10.76
N PRO A 9 -69.88 -2.53 10.52
CA PRO A 9 -68.54 -3.03 10.18
C PRO A 9 -67.88 -3.69 11.41
N ALA A 10 -67.34 -4.88 11.21
CA ALA A 10 -66.57 -5.57 12.23
C ALA A 10 -65.32 -4.77 12.62
N ARG A 11 -65.05 -4.63 13.92
CA ARG A 11 -63.78 -4.07 14.42
C ARG A 11 -62.61 -4.97 14.03
N SER A 12 -61.76 -4.50 13.14
CA SER A 12 -60.47 -5.13 12.84
C SER A 12 -59.63 -5.26 14.13
N PRO A 13 -58.97 -6.40 14.39
CA PRO A 13 -58.01 -6.50 15.48
C PRO A 13 -56.84 -5.55 15.22
N GLY A 14 -56.49 -4.71 16.21
CA GLY A 14 -55.32 -3.83 16.11
C GLY A 14 -54.02 -4.65 15.96
N PRO A 15 -52.99 -4.12 15.26
CA PRO A 15 -51.77 -4.85 14.99
C PRO A 15 -51.04 -5.21 16.29
N ARG A 16 -50.91 -6.50 16.56
CA ARG A 16 -50.03 -7.02 17.63
C ARG A 16 -48.60 -7.05 17.08
N PHE A 17 -47.84 -5.99 17.34
CA PHE A 17 -46.42 -5.96 17.00
C PHE A 17 -45.67 -7.06 17.77
N SER A 18 -44.82 -7.81 17.08
CA SER A 18 -43.96 -8.81 17.71
C SER A 18 -42.87 -8.12 18.55
N ARG A 19 -42.26 -8.87 19.47
CA ARG A 19 -41.14 -8.37 20.30
C ARG A 19 -39.98 -7.87 19.43
N ASP A 20 -39.75 -8.54 18.30
CA ASP A 20 -38.70 -8.20 17.33
C ASP A 20 -39.04 -6.93 16.54
N THR A 21 -40.33 -6.71 16.24
CA THR A 21 -40.77 -5.45 15.64
C THR A 21 -40.59 -4.27 16.60
N MET A 22 -40.82 -4.45 17.90
CA MET A 22 -40.54 -3.40 18.89
C MET A 22 -39.04 -3.14 19.07
N LEU A 23 -38.20 -4.18 19.01
CA LEU A 23 -36.73 -4.02 18.99
C LEU A 23 -36.27 -3.22 17.75
N LEU A 24 -36.81 -3.52 16.57
CA LEU A 24 -36.49 -2.80 15.34
C LEU A 24 -36.92 -1.33 15.40
N VAL A 25 -38.12 -1.05 15.91
CA VAL A 25 -38.62 0.32 16.11
C VAL A 25 -37.78 1.07 17.15
N GLY A 26 -37.36 0.41 18.24
CA GLY A 26 -36.46 0.99 19.23
C GLY A 26 -35.08 1.33 18.66
N ALA A 27 -34.49 0.43 17.88
CA ALA A 27 -33.21 0.66 17.20
C ALA A 27 -33.30 1.81 16.19
N LEU A 28 -34.40 1.89 15.42
CA LEU A 28 -34.64 2.98 14.48
C LEU A 28 -34.82 4.33 15.19
N ALA A 29 -35.56 4.37 16.30
CA ALA A 29 -35.73 5.57 17.12
C ALA A 29 -34.40 6.04 17.74
N PHE A 30 -33.56 5.11 18.20
CA PHE A 30 -32.22 5.43 18.71
C PHE A 30 -31.31 6.02 17.59
N LEU A 31 -31.34 5.44 16.40
CA LEU A 31 -30.55 5.91 15.25
C LEU A 31 -31.00 7.29 14.79
N ILE A 32 -32.32 7.54 14.73
CA ILE A 32 -32.89 8.88 14.48
C ILE A 32 -32.43 9.86 15.57
N GLY A 33 -32.47 9.47 16.84
CA GLY A 33 -32.00 10.29 17.96
C GLY A 33 -30.52 10.67 17.85
N ALA A 34 -29.66 9.72 17.52
CA ALA A 34 -28.22 9.95 17.29
C ALA A 34 -27.96 10.90 16.13
N VAL A 35 -28.66 10.73 15.00
CA VAL A 35 -28.56 11.64 13.84
C VAL A 35 -29.06 13.04 14.21
N THR A 36 -30.18 13.16 14.92
CA THR A 36 -30.73 14.46 15.36
C THR A 36 -29.75 15.18 16.31
N LEU A 37 -29.03 14.44 17.16
CA LEU A 37 -27.99 14.99 18.02
C LEU A 37 -26.83 15.61 17.22
N THR A 38 -26.42 15.01 16.10
CA THR A 38 -25.32 15.56 15.28
C THR A 38 -25.68 16.94 14.69
N PHE A 39 -26.93 17.14 14.26
CA PHE A 39 -27.42 18.45 13.82
C PHE A 39 -27.57 19.47 14.97
N LEU A 40 -27.90 19.04 16.19
CA LEU A 40 -28.07 19.93 17.34
C LEU A 40 -26.73 20.37 17.97
N PHE A 41 -25.66 19.59 17.80
CA PHE A 41 -24.32 19.89 18.36
C PHE A 41 -23.28 20.28 17.30
N THR A 42 -23.69 20.59 16.07
CA THR A 42 -22.79 21.21 15.08
C THR A 42 -22.52 22.68 15.49
N PRO A 43 -21.26 23.13 15.62
CA PRO A 43 -20.98 24.53 15.95
C PRO A 43 -21.46 25.46 14.82
N ASN A 44 -22.32 26.42 15.17
CA ASN A 44 -22.83 27.42 14.22
C ASN A 44 -21.68 28.32 13.70
N SER A 45 -21.12 28.00 12.53
CA SER A 45 -20.43 28.98 11.69
C SER A 45 -21.47 29.87 11.03
N GLY A 46 -21.80 30.97 11.70
CA GLY A 46 -22.88 31.86 11.28
C GLY A 46 -22.69 32.45 9.87
N THR A 47 -23.74 32.39 9.06
CA THR A 47 -23.82 33.07 7.77
C THR A 47 -23.71 34.58 7.94
N GLN A 48 -22.64 35.19 7.47
CA GLN A 48 -22.62 36.60 7.08
C GLN A 48 -22.67 36.72 5.56
N THR A 49 -23.81 37.16 5.04
CA THR A 49 -23.91 37.73 3.70
C THR A 49 -23.17 39.06 3.68
N ALA A 50 -21.97 39.09 3.10
CA ALA A 50 -21.22 40.31 2.85
C ALA A 50 -21.11 40.56 1.33
N GLN A 51 -21.59 41.73 0.90
CA GLN A 51 -21.52 42.18 -0.50
C GLN A 51 -20.07 42.28 -1.00
N LEU A 52 -19.91 42.07 -2.31
CA LEU A 52 -18.74 42.51 -3.07
C LEU A 52 -18.48 44.00 -2.83
N ALA A 53 -17.38 44.31 -2.15
CA ALA A 53 -16.82 45.65 -2.08
C ALA A 53 -15.30 45.55 -2.33
N GLN A 54 -14.86 46.14 -3.45
CA GLN A 54 -13.43 46.31 -3.73
C GLN A 54 -12.90 47.46 -2.86
N THR A 55 -11.98 47.17 -1.94
CA THR A 55 -11.10 48.19 -1.35
C THR A 55 -9.68 47.67 -1.22
N SER A 56 -8.81 48.19 -2.08
CA SER A 56 -7.37 48.07 -1.94
C SER A 56 -6.88 48.86 -0.73
N SER A 57 -5.93 48.31 0.01
CA SER A 57 -5.06 49.11 0.88
C SER A 57 -3.63 48.60 0.77
N ALA A 58 -2.71 49.52 0.43
CA ALA A 58 -1.31 49.24 0.23
C ALA A 58 -0.49 49.83 1.39
N SER A 59 0.63 49.20 1.69
CA SER A 59 1.73 49.76 2.49
C SER A 59 3.01 49.10 1.99
N ALA A 60 3.63 49.64 0.92
CA ALA A 60 4.56 50.77 0.95
C ALA A 60 6.01 50.33 1.27
N LEU A 61 6.75 50.01 0.20
CA LEU A 61 8.19 50.26 0.11
C LEU A 61 8.45 51.05 -1.19
N THR A 62 9.40 51.98 -1.12
CA THR A 62 9.52 53.14 -2.02
C THR A 62 10.50 52.96 -3.17
N ASN A 63 10.08 53.40 -4.37
CA ASN A 63 10.82 54.17 -5.42
C ASN A 63 12.17 53.64 -5.98
N VAL A 64 12.59 53.80 -7.25
CA VAL A 64 12.17 54.39 -8.56
C VAL A 64 13.39 54.18 -9.52
N PRO A 65 13.37 54.30 -10.88
CA PRO A 65 12.31 54.26 -11.91
C PRO A 65 12.47 53.10 -12.93
N ALA A 66 11.54 53.02 -13.89
CA ALA A 66 11.70 52.32 -15.17
C ALA A 66 11.61 53.31 -16.37
N LEU A 67 12.14 52.88 -17.52
CA LEU A 67 11.78 53.34 -18.88
C LEU A 67 11.79 52.07 -19.75
N THR A 68 10.67 51.57 -20.31
CA THR A 68 9.99 52.03 -21.55
C THR A 68 10.93 52.07 -22.78
N ASP A 69 10.60 51.57 -23.97
CA ASP A 69 9.30 51.08 -24.46
C ASP A 69 9.44 50.15 -25.70
N THR A 70 8.53 49.18 -25.83
CA THR A 70 7.64 48.94 -27.00
C THR A 70 8.17 48.66 -28.44
N VAL A 71 7.87 47.41 -28.88
CA VAL A 71 7.38 46.96 -30.23
C VAL A 71 8.31 46.98 -31.46
N GLY A 72 8.27 45.87 -32.21
CA GLY A 72 8.29 45.91 -33.68
C GLY A 72 9.10 44.82 -34.39
N TYR A 73 8.44 43.76 -34.86
CA TYR A 73 8.99 42.95 -35.97
C TYR A 73 8.95 43.77 -37.26
N PRO A 74 9.98 43.64 -38.13
CA PRO A 74 9.67 43.36 -39.52
C PRO A 74 10.57 42.27 -40.15
N THR A 75 10.36 42.07 -41.44
CA THR A 75 10.66 40.86 -42.22
C THR A 75 11.90 40.97 -43.13
N ALA A 76 12.30 39.80 -43.65
CA ALA A 76 12.77 39.55 -45.02
C ALA A 76 14.28 39.57 -45.40
N SER A 77 14.65 38.46 -46.06
CA SER A 77 15.55 38.31 -47.23
C SER A 77 17.01 38.76 -47.18
N SER A 78 17.88 37.75 -47.11
CA SER A 78 19.02 37.50 -48.02
C SER A 78 19.47 38.60 -48.99
N GLY A 79 20.72 39.06 -48.84
CA GLY A 79 21.44 39.89 -49.83
C GLY A 79 22.94 40.05 -49.53
N THR A 80 23.78 39.22 -50.15
CA THR A 80 25.25 39.35 -50.27
C THR A 80 25.64 40.03 -51.60
N PRO A 81 26.92 40.42 -51.94
CA PRO A 81 28.21 40.40 -51.20
C PRO A 81 29.11 41.69 -51.38
N SER A 82 30.35 41.63 -50.85
CA SER A 82 31.61 42.33 -51.30
C SER A 82 31.80 43.85 -51.04
N GLY A 83 33.01 44.37 -50.76
CA GLY A 83 34.36 43.73 -50.61
C GLY A 83 35.51 44.74 -50.32
N ASN A 84 36.77 44.36 -50.62
CA ASN A 84 38.06 45.12 -50.57
C ASN A 84 38.70 45.37 -49.17
N LEU A 85 40.03 45.25 -48.93
CA LEU A 85 41.23 44.93 -49.75
C LEU A 85 42.39 44.27 -48.94
N LEU A 86 43.09 43.35 -49.62
CA LEU A 86 44.49 42.82 -49.58
C LEU A 86 45.65 43.56 -48.84
N PRO A 87 46.91 43.02 -48.77
CA PRO A 87 47.42 41.66 -49.11
C PRO A 87 48.40 40.98 -48.10
N SER A 88 48.72 39.70 -48.36
CA SER A 88 49.88 38.93 -47.84
C SER A 88 51.00 38.77 -48.91
N PRO A 89 52.13 38.14 -48.57
CA PRO A 89 52.66 37.02 -49.40
C PRO A 89 53.20 35.85 -48.53
N SER A 90 52.86 34.56 -48.73
CA SER A 90 53.29 33.57 -49.77
C SER A 90 54.08 32.41 -49.05
N VAL A 91 54.20 31.13 -49.46
CA VAL A 91 54.23 30.42 -50.77
C VAL A 91 53.80 28.92 -50.60
N ASP A 92 53.21 28.29 -51.64
CA ASP A 92 53.06 26.82 -52.01
C ASP A 92 52.61 25.73 -50.99
N ALA A 93 51.65 24.82 -51.27
CA ALA A 93 51.51 23.75 -52.31
C ALA A 93 52.44 22.53 -52.09
N GLY A 94 52.11 21.25 -52.37
CA GLY A 94 50.89 20.57 -52.84
C GLY A 94 51.21 19.08 -53.21
N PHE A 95 50.21 18.18 -53.22
CA PHE A 95 50.23 16.77 -53.74
C PHE A 95 51.12 15.67 -53.10
N GLY A 96 50.45 14.62 -52.59
CA GLY A 96 50.59 13.20 -53.01
C GLY A 96 51.85 12.36 -52.67
N GLY A 97 51.67 11.24 -51.95
CA GLY A 97 52.71 10.19 -51.81
C GLY A 97 52.33 9.03 -50.89
N GLY A 98 52.76 7.80 -51.23
CA GLY A 98 52.42 6.52 -50.56
C GLY A 98 53.08 6.24 -49.19
N ALA A 99 52.98 4.98 -48.74
CA ALA A 99 53.08 4.55 -47.33
C ALA A 99 54.41 3.86 -46.90
N TYR A 100 54.44 3.41 -45.62
CA TYR A 100 55.35 2.44 -44.94
C TYR A 100 56.66 2.97 -44.29
N PRO A 101 57.33 2.23 -43.35
CA PRO A 101 56.83 1.39 -42.24
C PRO A 101 57.66 1.42 -40.89
N GLY A 102 57.08 0.86 -39.81
CA GLY A 102 57.67 -0.10 -38.83
C GLY A 102 58.93 0.18 -37.94
N VAL A 103 58.87 -0.23 -36.65
CA VAL A 103 60.03 -0.57 -35.76
C VAL A 103 59.65 -1.74 -34.81
N ILE A 104 60.64 -2.49 -34.28
CA ILE A 104 60.55 -3.85 -33.69
C ILE A 104 61.21 -3.95 -32.28
N SER A 105 60.97 -5.06 -31.55
CA SER A 105 61.76 -5.66 -30.43
C SER A 105 61.54 -5.20 -28.98
N ALA A 106 61.76 -6.02 -27.93
CA ALA A 106 61.80 -7.50 -27.76
C ALA A 106 61.93 -7.86 -26.25
N TYR A 107 61.54 -9.09 -25.84
CA TYR A 107 61.74 -9.69 -24.50
C TYR A 107 62.96 -10.64 -24.46
N PRO A 108 63.56 -10.87 -23.28
CA PRO A 108 63.63 -12.22 -22.66
C PRO A 108 63.50 -12.17 -21.10
N GLY A 109 63.42 -13.24 -20.28
CA GLY A 109 63.27 -14.70 -20.49
C GLY A 109 63.98 -15.56 -19.40
N SER A 110 63.26 -16.46 -18.69
CA SER A 110 63.76 -17.61 -17.83
C SER A 110 64.60 -17.29 -16.55
N GLU A 111 64.77 -18.12 -15.48
CA GLU A 111 64.32 -19.49 -15.11
C GLU A 111 64.43 -19.82 -13.56
N SER A 112 63.70 -20.84 -13.08
CA SER A 112 63.96 -21.82 -11.98
C SER A 112 64.36 -21.50 -10.49
N ASP A 113 63.46 -21.88 -9.56
CA ASP A 113 63.56 -22.94 -8.49
C ASP A 113 64.21 -22.76 -7.05
N THR A 114 63.56 -23.45 -6.08
CA THR A 114 63.95 -23.94 -4.72
C THR A 114 63.63 -23.20 -3.38
N LEU A 115 63.22 -24.03 -2.39
CA LEU A 115 63.34 -23.92 -0.90
C LEU A 115 62.30 -23.20 0.04
N ARG A 116 61.19 -23.92 0.31
CA ARG A 116 60.58 -24.32 1.62
C ARG A 116 60.57 -23.42 2.91
N VAL A 117 59.35 -23.33 3.51
CA VAL A 117 58.98 -23.32 4.97
C VAL A 117 59.21 -21.97 5.72
N THR A 118 58.29 -21.35 6.50
CA THR A 118 57.16 -21.78 7.39
C THR A 118 55.80 -21.03 7.24
N THR A 119 54.73 -21.65 7.77
CA THR A 119 53.34 -21.19 8.09
C THR A 119 53.24 -20.11 9.19
N PRO A 120 52.09 -19.39 9.44
CA PRO A 120 50.69 -19.85 9.31
C PRO A 120 49.62 -18.95 8.63
N SER A 121 48.40 -19.50 8.62
CA SER A 121 47.20 -19.29 7.78
C SER A 121 46.09 -18.48 8.51
N PRO A 122 44.88 -18.25 7.95
CA PRO A 122 44.48 -17.72 6.63
C PRO A 122 43.42 -16.59 6.71
N ASP A 123 43.06 -15.99 5.56
CA ASP A 123 41.74 -15.35 5.40
C ASP A 123 41.23 -15.41 3.94
N SER A 124 39.95 -15.79 3.73
CA SER A 124 39.12 -15.66 2.50
C SER A 124 39.62 -16.20 1.13
N SER A 125 38.81 -16.46 0.09
CA SER A 125 37.48 -17.10 -0.04
C SER A 125 37.17 -17.35 -1.53
N VAL A 126 36.89 -18.59 -1.96
CA VAL A 126 36.30 -18.89 -3.29
C VAL A 126 35.29 -20.05 -3.16
N VAL A 127 34.18 -19.93 -3.88
CA VAL A 127 32.99 -20.81 -3.89
C VAL A 127 33.25 -22.15 -4.60
N PRO A 128 32.56 -23.24 -4.23
CA PRO A 128 31.90 -24.04 -5.27
C PRO A 128 30.46 -24.51 -4.93
N ASP A 129 29.68 -24.76 -5.98
CA ASP A 129 28.35 -25.38 -5.95
C ASP A 129 28.31 -26.77 -5.29
N VAL A 130 27.28 -27.06 -4.48
CA VAL A 130 26.78 -28.44 -4.29
C VAL A 130 25.24 -28.49 -4.15
N ILE A 131 24.62 -29.06 -5.18
CA ILE A 131 23.41 -29.91 -5.20
C ILE A 131 22.72 -30.17 -3.83
N ALA A 132 21.49 -29.65 -3.67
CA ALA A 132 20.62 -29.96 -2.54
C ALA A 132 19.78 -31.23 -2.79
N THR A 133 20.28 -32.38 -2.31
CA THR A 133 19.56 -33.66 -2.36
C THR A 133 18.41 -33.67 -1.35
N ARG A 134 17.15 -33.82 -1.80
CA ARG A 134 16.00 -34.02 -0.89
C ARG A 134 16.11 -35.38 -0.21
N THR A 135 16.25 -35.39 1.12
CA THR A 135 16.06 -36.60 1.94
C THR A 135 14.80 -36.45 2.78
N ALA A 136 13.90 -37.44 2.70
CA ALA A 136 12.64 -37.45 3.42
C ALA A 136 12.81 -37.92 4.87
N ILE A 137 11.95 -37.41 5.76
CA ILE A 137 11.55 -38.11 6.99
C ILE A 137 10.02 -38.14 6.98
N ALA A 138 9.45 -39.31 7.28
CA ALA A 138 8.02 -39.60 7.27
C ALA A 138 7.57 -40.19 8.62
N GLN A 139 6.28 -40.54 8.73
CA GLN A 139 5.54 -41.07 9.92
C GLN A 139 4.99 -39.95 10.84
N ARG A 140 3.76 -39.99 11.39
CA ARG A 140 2.61 -40.95 11.41
C ARG A 140 1.37 -40.16 11.93
N GLU A 141 0.08 -40.50 11.76
CA GLU A 141 -0.68 -41.48 10.94
C GLU A 141 -2.20 -41.20 11.09
N ASN A 142 -3.03 -41.40 10.06
CA ASN A 142 -4.27 -42.21 10.19
C ASN A 142 -4.95 -42.49 8.83
N GLN A 143 -5.62 -43.65 8.70
CA GLN A 143 -6.29 -44.12 7.49
C GLN A 143 -7.82 -44.09 7.58
N THR A 144 -8.49 -43.92 6.44
CA THR A 144 -9.73 -44.68 6.13
C THR A 144 -9.77 -45.01 4.64
N VAL A 145 -10.39 -46.14 4.29
CA VAL A 145 -10.22 -46.87 3.02
C VAL A 145 -11.56 -47.03 2.29
N LEU A 146 -11.54 -47.11 0.94
CA LEU A 146 -12.36 -47.93 0.00
C LEU A 146 -12.42 -47.19 -1.37
N SER A 147 -11.79 -47.65 -2.47
CA SER A 147 -12.15 -48.77 -3.38
C SER A 147 -13.35 -48.42 -4.31
N LEU A 148 -13.43 -48.67 -5.63
CA LEU A 148 -12.79 -49.66 -6.54
C LEU A 148 -12.70 -49.14 -8.00
N ASP A 149 -11.84 -49.81 -8.79
CA ASP A 149 -11.94 -50.21 -10.23
C ASP A 149 -12.57 -49.27 -11.29
N SER A 150 -11.94 -49.08 -12.45
CA SER A 150 -11.89 -50.15 -13.48
C SER A 150 -10.91 -49.86 -14.63
N THR A 151 -10.62 -50.91 -15.41
CA THR A 151 -9.52 -51.00 -16.41
C THR A 151 -9.99 -51.07 -17.87
N ALA A 152 -9.04 -50.86 -18.79
CA ALA A 152 -9.08 -51.16 -20.24
C ALA A 152 -9.92 -50.20 -21.12
N SER A 153 -9.58 -49.94 -22.39
CA SER A 153 -8.47 -50.43 -23.25
C SER A 153 -8.13 -49.39 -24.34
N VAL A 154 -6.91 -49.48 -24.90
CA VAL A 154 -6.44 -48.65 -26.02
C VAL A 154 -6.71 -49.37 -27.35
N GLU A 155 -7.19 -48.65 -28.36
CA GLU A 155 -7.09 -49.07 -29.76
C GLU A 155 -6.83 -47.84 -30.67
N ASN A 156 -5.87 -47.96 -31.59
CA ASN A 156 -5.48 -46.90 -32.53
C ASN A 156 -6.18 -47.11 -33.88
N ASN A 157 -6.53 -46.01 -34.58
CA ASN A 157 -6.48 -45.93 -36.04
C ASN A 157 -6.45 -44.47 -36.52
N ASP A 158 -5.73 -44.22 -37.62
CA ASP A 158 -5.43 -42.92 -38.24
C ASP A 158 -6.23 -42.77 -39.58
N PRO A 159 -6.10 -41.74 -40.45
CA PRO A 159 -7.10 -40.67 -40.47
C PRO A 159 -7.72 -40.32 -41.86
N GLY A 160 -8.78 -39.49 -41.81
CA GLY A 160 -9.23 -38.59 -42.90
C GLY A 160 -10.53 -38.97 -43.63
N PRO A 161 -11.07 -38.09 -44.51
CA PRO A 161 -10.89 -36.63 -44.63
C PRO A 161 -12.19 -35.83 -44.28
N GLU A 162 -12.09 -34.50 -44.18
CA GLU A 162 -13.23 -33.60 -43.88
C GLU A 162 -14.29 -33.51 -45.01
N PRO A 163 -15.56 -33.24 -44.65
CA PRO A 163 -16.50 -32.49 -45.47
C PRO A 163 -16.81 -31.10 -44.89
N VAL A 164 -16.68 -30.06 -45.71
CA VAL A 164 -17.08 -28.67 -45.40
C VAL A 164 -18.62 -28.57 -45.30
N GLY A 165 -19.16 -27.95 -44.24
CA GLY A 165 -20.59 -27.62 -44.22
C GLY A 165 -21.19 -26.99 -42.95
N THR A 166 -21.60 -25.73 -43.07
CA THR A 166 -22.62 -24.99 -42.26
C THR A 166 -22.25 -24.41 -40.89
N SER A 167 -22.69 -23.16 -40.67
CA SER A 167 -22.45 -22.35 -39.46
C SER A 167 -23.30 -22.79 -38.27
N PRO A 168 -22.83 -22.67 -37.01
CA PRO A 168 -23.63 -22.97 -35.83
C PRO A 168 -24.80 -21.99 -35.67
N ARG A 169 -26.01 -22.51 -35.45
CA ARG A 169 -27.15 -21.69 -35.00
C ARG A 169 -26.97 -21.26 -33.55
N GLN A 170 -27.29 -20.00 -33.28
CA GLN A 170 -27.39 -19.42 -31.93
C GLN A 170 -28.48 -20.14 -31.11
N PRO A 171 -28.21 -20.58 -29.86
CA PRO A 171 -29.20 -21.27 -29.05
C PRO A 171 -30.30 -20.32 -28.56
N THR A 172 -31.55 -20.74 -28.72
CA THR A 172 -32.74 -19.98 -28.27
C THR A 172 -33.06 -20.34 -26.82
N PHE A 173 -33.02 -19.38 -25.90
CA PHE A 173 -33.39 -19.59 -24.51
C PHE A 173 -34.91 -19.74 -24.35
N HIS A 174 -35.37 -20.86 -23.78
CA HIS A 174 -36.71 -21.02 -23.24
C HIS A 174 -36.65 -20.93 -21.70
N PRO A 175 -37.41 -20.05 -21.03
CA PRO A 175 -37.45 -20.00 -19.59
C PRO A 175 -38.30 -21.15 -19.03
N ALA A 176 -37.67 -22.08 -18.31
CA ALA A 176 -38.36 -23.10 -17.53
C ALA A 176 -38.50 -22.64 -16.07
N VAL A 177 -39.74 -22.53 -15.59
CA VAL A 177 -40.04 -22.24 -14.18
C VAL A 177 -39.91 -23.53 -13.37
N LEU A 178 -39.01 -23.55 -12.39
CA LEU A 178 -38.88 -24.65 -11.42
C LEU A 178 -39.37 -24.18 -10.05
N THR A 179 -40.58 -24.60 -9.69
CA THR A 179 -41.09 -24.56 -8.32
C THR A 179 -40.59 -25.79 -7.55
N ALA A 180 -39.83 -25.58 -6.48
CA ALA A 180 -39.49 -26.61 -5.51
C ALA A 180 -39.66 -26.05 -4.09
N THR A 181 -40.55 -26.65 -3.31
CA THR A 181 -40.82 -26.28 -1.91
C THR A 181 -40.24 -27.37 -1.00
N PRO A 182 -39.43 -27.06 0.02
CA PRO A 182 -38.93 -28.08 0.96
C PRO A 182 -40.01 -28.48 1.97
N GLU A 183 -40.27 -29.77 2.12
CA GLU A 183 -41.12 -30.30 3.19
C GLU A 183 -40.41 -30.30 4.55
N LEU A 184 -41.11 -29.86 5.60
CA LEU A 184 -40.67 -29.97 6.99
C LEU A 184 -41.48 -31.04 7.73
N ARG A 185 -40.79 -32.04 8.27
CA ARG A 185 -41.38 -33.22 8.93
C ARG A 185 -41.84 -32.87 10.35
N ALA A 186 -43.15 -32.84 10.58
CA ALA A 186 -43.72 -32.49 11.89
C ALA A 186 -43.83 -33.70 12.84
N ASN A 187 -43.34 -33.54 14.08
CA ASN A 187 -43.60 -34.50 15.17
C ASN A 187 -45.05 -34.38 15.66
N GLN A 188 -45.70 -35.52 15.88
CA GLN A 188 -47.04 -35.57 16.47
C GLN A 188 -46.97 -35.71 17.99
N SER A 189 -47.70 -34.86 18.73
CA SER A 189 -48.00 -35.06 20.15
C SER A 189 -49.49 -34.79 20.38
N SER A 190 -50.19 -35.76 20.97
CA SER A 190 -51.65 -35.75 21.18
C SER A 190 -52.12 -34.71 22.21
N PRO A 191 -53.35 -34.18 22.10
CA PRO A 191 -53.84 -33.08 22.94
C PRO A 191 -54.35 -33.53 24.33
N THR A 192 -54.04 -32.73 25.34
CA THR A 192 -54.62 -32.80 26.70
C THR A 192 -55.86 -31.89 26.79
N PRO A 193 -56.94 -32.25 27.51
CA PRO A 193 -58.14 -31.41 27.61
C PRO A 193 -57.91 -30.11 28.40
N PRO A 194 -58.63 -29.01 28.09
CA PRO A 194 -58.51 -27.75 28.80
C PRO A 194 -59.21 -27.79 30.18
N PRO A 195 -58.67 -27.11 31.22
CA PRO A 195 -59.36 -26.91 32.49
C PRO A 195 -60.53 -25.90 32.37
N PRO A 196 -61.54 -25.97 33.26
CA PRO A 196 -62.72 -25.09 33.21
C PRO A 196 -62.40 -23.62 33.57
N PRO A 197 -63.22 -22.66 33.12
CA PRO A 197 -62.99 -21.24 33.33
C PRO A 197 -63.20 -20.82 34.81
N PRO A 198 -62.39 -19.89 35.34
CA PRO A 198 -62.56 -19.38 36.70
C PRO A 198 -63.75 -18.40 36.79
N THR A 199 -64.55 -18.55 37.86
CA THR A 199 -65.60 -17.60 38.26
C THR A 199 -65.00 -16.32 38.82
N SER A 200 -65.48 -15.16 38.38
CA SER A 200 -65.04 -13.85 38.85
C SER A 200 -65.56 -13.51 40.26
N PRO A 201 -64.69 -13.17 41.24
CA PRO A 201 -65.13 -12.59 42.51
C PRO A 201 -65.57 -11.12 42.36
N PRO A 202 -66.40 -10.59 43.28
CA PRO A 202 -66.88 -9.20 43.23
C PRO A 202 -65.78 -8.17 43.54
N PRO A 203 -65.95 -6.90 43.13
CA PRO A 203 -64.95 -5.85 43.37
C PRO A 203 -64.78 -5.58 44.87
N THR A 204 -63.52 -5.46 45.29
CA THR A 204 -63.13 -5.12 46.67
C THR A 204 -62.27 -3.86 46.65
N ASP A 205 -62.40 -3.01 47.67
CA ASP A 205 -61.81 -1.67 47.74
C ASP A 205 -60.27 -1.62 47.61
N PRO A 206 -59.71 -0.49 47.12
CA PRO A 206 -58.27 -0.38 46.86
C PRO A 206 -57.42 -0.44 48.14
N PRO A 207 -56.30 -1.19 48.14
CA PRO A 207 -55.44 -1.33 49.30
C PRO A 207 -54.59 -0.07 49.57
N VAL A 208 -54.35 0.18 50.86
CA VAL A 208 -53.48 1.26 51.37
C VAL A 208 -52.02 1.01 50.93
N PRO A 209 -51.25 2.03 50.50
CA PRO A 209 -49.88 1.84 50.03
C PRO A 209 -48.96 1.31 51.12
N THR A 210 -48.43 0.10 50.90
CA THR A 210 -47.38 -0.51 51.73
C THR A 210 -46.02 -0.13 51.16
N SER A 211 -45.11 0.36 52.01
CA SER A 211 -43.75 0.75 51.61
C SER A 211 -42.95 -0.45 51.08
N ALA A 212 -42.25 -0.28 49.97
CA ALA A 212 -41.42 -1.32 49.38
C ALA A 212 -40.24 -1.73 50.32
N PRO A 213 -39.85 -3.01 50.34
CA PRO A 213 -38.70 -3.46 51.12
C PRO A 213 -37.39 -2.90 50.54
N GLU A 214 -36.44 -2.57 51.42
CA GLU A 214 -35.12 -2.04 51.04
C GLU A 214 -34.28 -3.15 50.40
N TYR A 215 -33.78 -2.92 49.17
CA TYR A 215 -32.91 -3.86 48.48
C TYR A 215 -31.54 -3.93 49.18
N PRO A 216 -30.91 -5.11 49.28
CA PRO A 216 -29.54 -5.22 49.76
C PRO A 216 -28.59 -4.36 48.93
N LYS A 217 -27.82 -3.48 49.56
CA LYS A 217 -26.84 -2.65 48.87
C LYS A 217 -25.76 -3.54 48.25
N GLU A 218 -25.52 -3.35 46.97
CA GLU A 218 -24.47 -4.02 46.21
C GLU A 218 -23.10 -3.81 46.90
N PRO A 219 -22.26 -4.86 47.04
CA PRO A 219 -20.95 -4.71 47.65
C PRO A 219 -20.12 -3.67 46.89
N LEU A 220 -19.53 -2.72 47.61
CA LEU A 220 -18.71 -1.68 47.00
C LEU A 220 -17.58 -2.32 46.19
N ALA A 221 -17.45 -1.94 44.92
CA ALA A 221 -16.42 -2.49 44.03
C ALA A 221 -15.04 -2.35 44.67
N THR A 222 -14.37 -3.48 44.92
CA THR A 222 -13.00 -3.47 45.44
C THR A 222 -12.11 -2.89 44.35
N ALA A 223 -11.47 -1.76 44.64
CA ALA A 223 -10.64 -1.06 43.67
C ALA A 223 -9.50 -1.97 43.20
N THR A 224 -9.55 -2.39 41.93
CA THR A 224 -8.40 -3.02 41.26
C THR A 224 -7.21 -2.09 41.40
N THR A 225 -6.11 -2.59 41.96
CA THR A 225 -4.87 -1.81 42.05
C THR A 225 -4.49 -1.29 40.67
N ALA A 226 -4.33 0.02 40.52
CA ALA A 226 -3.85 0.60 39.28
C ALA A 226 -2.54 -0.11 38.87
N PRO A 227 -2.39 -0.51 37.59
CA PRO A 227 -1.19 -1.21 37.15
C PRO A 227 0.03 -0.36 37.49
N THR A 228 1.03 -0.98 38.13
CA THR A 228 2.30 -0.30 38.45
C THR A 228 2.90 0.17 37.14
N ALA A 229 2.95 1.49 36.93
CA ALA A 229 3.48 2.07 35.71
C ALA A 229 4.94 1.59 35.53
N ILE A 230 5.21 0.94 34.40
CA ILE A 230 6.58 0.59 34.02
C ILE A 230 7.35 1.92 33.92
N PRO A 231 8.51 2.07 34.58
CA PRO A 231 9.26 3.32 34.52
C PRO A 231 9.71 3.60 33.08
N VAL A 232 9.15 4.65 32.47
CA VAL A 232 9.59 5.19 31.18
C VAL A 232 10.71 6.22 31.40
N ASP A 233 11.67 6.31 30.48
CA ASP A 233 12.67 7.37 30.44
C ASP A 233 12.10 8.60 29.70
N VAL A 234 11.78 9.67 30.42
CA VAL A 234 11.16 10.86 29.82
C VAL A 234 12.24 11.91 29.49
N LEU A 235 12.51 12.09 28.21
CA LEU A 235 13.41 13.12 27.68
C LEU A 235 12.65 14.45 27.55
N ARG A 236 13.26 15.54 28.04
CA ARG A 236 12.64 16.88 28.12
C ARG A 236 13.61 17.96 27.66
N GLY A 237 13.10 19.01 27.02
CA GLY A 237 13.93 20.06 26.42
C GLY A 237 14.76 19.53 25.24
N HIS A 238 15.95 20.08 25.03
CA HIS A 238 16.89 19.57 24.03
C HIS A 238 17.80 18.53 24.67
N VAL A 239 17.72 17.29 24.20
CA VAL A 239 18.59 16.18 24.61
C VAL A 239 19.48 15.81 23.43
N ARG A 240 20.76 15.56 23.71
CA ARG A 240 21.77 15.19 22.71
C ARG A 240 22.37 13.84 23.06
N TRP A 241 22.25 12.90 22.13
CA TRP A 241 22.91 11.61 22.15
C TRP A 241 24.15 11.70 21.25
N SER A 242 25.32 11.67 21.90
CA SER A 242 26.61 11.94 21.27
C SER A 242 27.43 10.67 21.06
N ILE A 243 28.29 10.69 20.02
CA ILE A 243 29.22 9.61 19.70
C ILE A 243 30.15 9.27 20.87
N ASP A 244 30.54 10.27 21.66
CA ASP A 244 31.38 10.11 22.86
C ASP A 244 30.72 9.23 23.96
N ASN A 245 29.39 9.07 23.90
CA ASN A 245 28.60 8.24 24.82
C ASN A 245 28.09 6.96 24.16
N SER A 246 28.57 6.61 22.96
CA SER A 246 28.15 5.41 22.22
C SER A 246 28.94 4.17 22.68
N PRO A 247 28.32 2.97 22.78
CA PRO A 247 26.92 2.66 22.49
C PRO A 247 25.95 3.07 23.62
N ILE A 248 24.87 3.75 23.25
CA ILE A 248 23.81 4.16 24.18
C ILE A 248 22.88 2.96 24.40
N THR A 249 22.82 2.43 25.62
CA THR A 249 21.98 1.27 25.95
C THR A 249 20.65 1.72 26.56
N VAL A 250 19.56 1.43 25.86
CA VAL A 250 18.19 1.77 26.23
C VAL A 250 17.50 0.53 26.83
N ARG A 251 17.25 0.57 28.14
CA ARG A 251 16.78 -0.60 28.93
C ARG A 251 15.29 -0.60 29.27
N ARG A 252 14.63 0.52 29.03
CA ARG A 252 13.22 0.78 29.28
C ARG A 252 12.72 1.71 28.20
N ASP A 253 11.40 1.77 28.02
CA ASP A 253 10.79 2.66 27.03
C ASP A 253 11.29 4.10 27.20
N VAL A 254 11.52 4.79 26.09
CA VAL A 254 11.89 6.21 26.07
C VAL A 254 10.72 7.01 25.53
N GLN A 255 10.35 8.08 26.21
CA GLN A 255 9.38 9.06 25.75
C GLN A 255 10.07 10.41 25.54
N ILE A 256 10.11 10.87 24.30
CA ILE A 256 10.47 12.25 23.97
C ILE A 256 9.22 13.08 24.21
N ALA A 257 9.23 13.91 25.26
CA ALA A 257 8.05 14.62 25.73
C ALA A 257 7.58 15.74 24.77
N PRO A 258 6.31 16.19 24.84
CA PRO A 258 5.79 17.29 24.03
C PRO A 258 6.68 18.54 24.04
N GLY A 259 7.01 19.02 22.84
CA GLY A 259 7.90 20.16 22.62
C GLY A 259 9.40 19.90 22.88
N ALA A 260 9.79 18.68 23.25
CA ALA A 260 11.20 18.29 23.39
C ALA A 260 11.82 17.89 22.03
N GLU A 261 13.15 17.83 22.02
CA GLU A 261 13.94 17.44 20.85
C GLU A 261 15.04 16.48 21.28
N LEU A 262 15.12 15.32 20.61
CA LEU A 262 16.27 14.41 20.70
C LEU A 262 17.10 14.52 19.41
N LEU A 263 18.32 15.03 19.55
CA LEU A 263 19.35 15.01 18.52
C LEU A 263 20.27 13.81 18.74
N VAL A 264 20.39 12.94 17.73
CA VAL A 264 21.35 11.84 17.69
C VAL A 264 22.43 12.17 16.66
N GLU A 265 23.68 12.19 17.10
CA GLU A 265 24.86 12.48 16.26
C GLU A 265 25.17 11.38 15.23
N PRO A 266 25.93 11.70 14.16
CA PRO A 266 26.49 10.70 13.26
C PRO A 266 27.21 9.57 14.01
N GLY A 267 27.09 8.35 13.49
CA GLY A 267 27.80 7.17 13.98
C GLY A 267 27.30 6.57 15.29
N VAL A 268 26.35 7.20 15.99
CA VAL A 268 25.85 6.71 17.28
C VAL A 268 25.13 5.38 17.12
N GLU A 269 25.62 4.35 17.83
CA GLU A 269 24.92 3.11 18.06
C GLU A 269 24.02 3.19 19.30
N ILE A 270 22.77 2.76 19.12
CA ILE A 270 21.70 2.69 20.12
C ILE A 270 21.29 1.22 20.26
N ARG A 271 21.53 0.65 21.43
CA ARG A 271 21.22 -0.75 21.77
C ARG A 271 19.94 -0.82 22.59
N LEU A 272 18.92 -1.49 22.08
CA LEU A 272 17.62 -1.59 22.75
C LEU A 272 17.43 -2.97 23.38
N ASP A 273 17.07 -3.02 24.66
CA ASP A 273 16.69 -4.27 25.33
C ASP A 273 15.34 -4.81 24.77
N PRO A 274 15.04 -6.11 24.94
CA PRO A 274 13.83 -6.73 24.36
C PRO A 274 12.54 -6.04 24.78
N GLY A 275 11.62 -5.84 23.82
CA GLY A 275 10.35 -5.15 24.05
C GLY A 275 10.42 -3.63 24.24
N VAL A 276 11.61 -3.01 24.30
CA VAL A 276 11.74 -1.55 24.48
C VAL A 276 11.21 -0.78 23.27
N SER A 277 10.46 0.29 23.56
CA SER A 277 9.85 1.22 22.60
C SER A 277 10.45 2.62 22.71
N ILE A 278 10.47 3.37 21.60
CA ILE A 278 10.75 4.82 21.60
C ILE A 278 9.49 5.55 21.15
N TYR A 279 8.96 6.42 22.00
CA TYR A 279 7.78 7.25 21.75
C TYR A 279 8.20 8.70 21.46
N VAL A 280 7.71 9.26 20.36
CA VAL A 280 7.90 10.67 19.98
C VAL A 280 6.56 11.38 20.13
N ASP A 281 6.32 12.02 21.27
CA ASP A 281 5.00 12.55 21.65
C ASP A 281 4.94 14.05 21.37
N ALA A 282 4.40 14.48 20.22
CA ALA A 282 4.38 15.89 19.81
C ALA A 282 5.77 16.57 19.92
N ALA A 283 6.79 15.85 19.49
CA ALA A 283 8.20 16.12 19.74
C ALA A 283 9.06 15.92 18.47
N ARG A 284 10.34 16.26 18.57
CA ARG A 284 11.29 16.18 17.44
C ARG A 284 12.31 15.06 17.68
N LEU A 285 12.45 14.14 16.74
CA LEU A 285 13.51 13.12 16.71
C LEU A 285 14.39 13.35 15.47
N LEU A 286 15.66 13.69 15.68
CA LEU A 286 16.61 14.02 14.63
C LEU A 286 17.77 13.02 14.64
N LEU A 287 17.75 12.08 13.68
CA LEU A 287 18.80 11.07 13.52
C LEU A 287 19.74 11.53 12.40
N MET A 288 20.89 12.10 12.77
CA MET A 288 21.77 12.81 11.85
C MET A 288 22.93 11.92 11.35
N GLY A 289 22.62 10.74 10.81
CA GLY A 289 23.63 9.86 10.22
C GLY A 289 24.26 10.44 8.95
N THR A 290 25.46 9.97 8.61
CA THR A 290 26.08 10.15 7.29
C THR A 290 26.33 8.80 6.62
N SER A 291 26.67 8.77 5.33
CA SER A 291 27.04 7.55 4.61
C SER A 291 28.16 6.76 5.31
N ASP A 292 29.12 7.49 5.86
CA ASP A 292 30.34 6.95 6.45
C ASP A 292 30.17 6.66 7.95
N GLN A 293 29.29 7.41 8.61
CA GLN A 293 28.94 7.30 10.03
C GLN A 293 27.42 7.24 10.21
N PRO A 294 26.78 6.12 9.84
CA PRO A 294 25.35 5.96 9.98
C PRO A 294 24.95 5.81 11.46
N VAL A 295 23.80 6.37 11.84
CA VAL A 295 23.17 6.07 13.14
C VAL A 295 22.67 4.62 13.11
N ARG A 296 22.79 3.88 14.21
CA ARG A 296 22.42 2.46 14.27
C ARG A 296 21.46 2.15 15.42
N PHE A 297 20.28 1.64 15.08
CA PHE A 297 19.35 1.01 16.03
C PHE A 297 19.51 -0.51 15.92
N VAL A 298 19.92 -1.14 17.02
CA VAL A 298 20.20 -2.58 17.08
C VAL A 298 19.59 -3.19 18.35
N GLY A 299 19.15 -4.45 18.27
CA GLY A 299 18.79 -5.22 19.45
C GLY A 299 20.01 -5.50 20.33
N ASN A 300 19.90 -5.24 21.63
CA ASN A 300 20.95 -5.57 22.61
C ASN A 300 21.05 -7.10 22.86
N THR A 301 20.06 -7.87 22.40
CA THR A 301 20.04 -9.34 22.42
C THR A 301 19.42 -9.87 21.13
N LYS A 302 19.31 -11.20 20.99
CA LYS A 302 18.57 -11.84 19.88
C LYS A 302 17.05 -11.69 19.94
N ALA A 303 16.49 -11.31 21.10
CA ALA A 303 15.06 -11.03 21.22
C ALA A 303 14.78 -9.59 20.76
N ARG A 304 13.73 -9.42 19.95
CA ARG A 304 13.42 -8.14 19.28
C ARG A 304 13.08 -7.04 20.28
N TRP A 305 13.54 -5.82 20.00
CA TRP A 305 12.96 -4.61 20.60
C TRP A 305 11.62 -4.27 19.92
N SER A 306 10.84 -3.36 20.48
CA SER A 306 9.48 -3.09 20.02
C SER A 306 9.46 -2.25 18.74
N GLY A 307 9.62 -0.94 18.83
CA GLY A 307 9.54 -0.05 17.67
C GLY A 307 9.71 1.43 18.01
N ILE A 308 9.72 2.26 16.95
CA ILE A 308 9.74 3.73 17.02
C ILE A 308 8.33 4.24 16.69
N PHE A 309 7.71 4.95 17.63
CA PHE A 309 6.30 5.32 17.58
C PHE A 309 6.15 6.85 17.66
N GLY A 310 5.90 7.50 16.52
CA GLY A 310 5.55 8.91 16.45
C GLY A 310 4.07 9.11 16.66
N ARG A 311 3.69 9.84 17.71
CA ARG A 311 2.30 10.22 17.98
C ARG A 311 1.94 11.54 17.28
N PRO A 312 0.66 11.95 17.24
CA PRO A 312 0.23 13.19 16.60
C PRO A 312 1.08 14.42 16.96
N GLY A 313 1.47 15.17 15.93
CA GLY A 313 2.36 16.33 16.04
C GLY A 313 3.85 16.01 16.15
N SER A 314 4.27 14.75 15.96
CA SER A 314 5.69 14.39 15.91
C SER A 314 6.35 14.79 14.60
N PHE A 315 7.63 15.16 14.69
CA PHE A 315 8.53 15.39 13.55
C PHE A 315 9.71 14.44 13.67
N VAL A 316 9.87 13.55 12.69
CA VAL A 316 10.93 12.53 12.68
C VAL A 316 11.77 12.68 11.41
N LEU A 317 13.04 13.03 11.59
CA LEU A 317 14.04 13.12 10.53
C LEU A 317 15.06 11.98 10.70
N ILE A 318 15.26 11.22 9.63
CA ILE A 318 16.12 10.05 9.59
C ILE A 318 17.08 10.16 8.41
N GLU A 319 18.29 10.63 8.68
CA GLU A 319 19.39 10.67 7.71
C GLU A 319 20.31 9.46 7.92
N ASN A 320 20.63 8.74 6.85
CA ASN A 320 21.59 7.64 6.76
C ASN A 320 21.61 6.73 8.01
N THR A 321 20.44 6.18 8.38
CA THR A 321 20.27 5.38 9.58
C THR A 321 20.02 3.92 9.25
N GLN A 322 20.52 3.01 10.09
CA GLN A 322 20.28 1.57 10.02
C GLN A 322 19.37 1.14 11.17
N ILE A 323 18.23 0.52 10.87
CA ILE A 323 17.22 0.07 11.84
C ILE A 323 17.05 -1.44 11.72
N SER A 324 17.41 -2.17 12.78
CA SER A 324 17.46 -3.64 12.78
C SER A 324 17.15 -4.28 14.14
N GLY A 325 16.65 -5.51 14.12
CA GLY A 325 16.31 -6.28 15.33
C GLY A 325 15.07 -5.77 16.08
N GLY A 326 14.29 -4.85 15.49
CA GLY A 326 13.05 -4.34 16.07
C GLY A 326 11.82 -5.14 15.63
N GLY A 327 10.63 -4.60 15.86
CA GLY A 327 9.38 -5.18 15.38
C GLY A 327 8.85 -6.34 16.22
N ALA A 328 9.07 -6.38 17.54
CA ALA A 328 8.55 -7.44 18.40
C ALA A 328 7.01 -7.63 18.30
N GLY A 329 6.27 -6.56 18.00
CA GLY A 329 4.80 -6.56 17.88
C GLY A 329 4.24 -6.59 16.45
N GLY A 330 5.05 -6.88 15.41
CA GLY A 330 4.60 -6.83 14.01
C GLY A 330 4.79 -5.47 13.32
N THR A 331 5.30 -4.47 14.05
CA THR A 331 5.57 -3.09 13.56
C THR A 331 6.91 -2.61 14.10
N VAL A 332 7.84 -2.19 13.23
CA VAL A 332 9.12 -1.59 13.65
C VAL A 332 9.03 -0.07 13.76
N MET A 333 8.19 0.57 12.96
CA MET A 333 7.95 2.01 13.01
C MET A 333 6.49 2.33 12.72
N ALA A 334 5.88 3.22 13.51
CA ALA A 334 4.59 3.80 13.18
C ALA A 334 4.59 5.30 13.48
N ILE A 335 4.27 6.13 12.50
CA ILE A 335 4.10 7.58 12.69
C ILE A 335 2.64 7.95 12.37
N GLU A 336 1.99 8.67 13.28
CA GLU A 336 0.60 9.10 13.18
C GLU A 336 0.51 10.64 13.23
N SER A 337 -0.23 11.25 12.28
CA SER A 337 -0.53 12.69 12.23
C SER A 337 0.70 13.59 12.44
N GLY A 338 1.81 13.28 11.78
CA GLY A 338 3.09 13.99 11.91
C GLY A 338 3.79 14.29 10.58
N GLU A 339 5.11 14.43 10.64
CA GLU A 339 5.99 14.50 9.47
C GLU A 339 7.14 13.49 9.63
N LEU A 340 7.35 12.68 8.58
CA LEU A 340 8.39 11.66 8.51
C LEU A 340 9.26 11.89 7.27
N ILE A 341 10.54 12.17 7.50
CA ILE A 341 11.55 12.34 6.47
C ILE A 341 12.61 11.25 6.65
N ILE A 342 12.85 10.43 5.63
CA ILE A 342 13.84 9.34 5.66
C ILE A 342 14.68 9.36 4.39
N HIS A 343 15.99 9.53 4.54
CA HIS A 343 16.94 9.56 3.43
C HIS A 343 18.11 8.61 3.66
N GLY A 344 18.60 7.96 2.59
CA GLY A 344 19.84 7.16 2.60
C GLY A 344 19.86 6.00 3.60
N SER A 345 18.70 5.55 4.07
CA SER A 345 18.56 4.72 5.27
C SER A 345 18.26 3.25 4.92
N ARG A 346 18.37 2.36 5.91
CA ARG A 346 18.12 0.91 5.73
C ARG A 346 17.29 0.37 6.89
N VAL A 347 16.15 -0.25 6.58
CA VAL A 347 15.27 -0.94 7.53
C VAL A 347 15.28 -2.42 7.17
N PHE A 348 15.96 -3.23 7.98
CA PHE A 348 16.25 -4.64 7.68
C PHE A 348 16.32 -5.52 8.93
N ASP A 349 16.07 -6.82 8.80
CA ASP A 349 16.07 -7.79 9.90
C ASP A 349 15.16 -7.38 11.09
N ASN A 350 13.99 -6.82 10.77
CA ASN A 350 12.96 -6.48 11.75
C ASN A 350 11.78 -7.45 11.67
N GLY A 351 10.99 -7.53 12.75
CA GLY A 351 9.77 -8.34 12.87
C GLY A 351 8.49 -7.62 12.48
N GLY A 352 8.58 -6.56 11.68
CA GLY A 352 7.41 -5.77 11.34
C GLY A 352 7.62 -4.80 10.20
N GLY A 353 6.51 -4.31 9.66
CA GLY A 353 6.48 -3.26 8.64
C GLY A 353 6.58 -1.86 9.25
N MET A 354 6.53 -0.87 8.35
CA MET A 354 6.42 0.54 8.66
C MET A 354 5.00 1.03 8.39
N LEU A 355 4.38 1.70 9.36
CA LEU A 355 3.04 2.27 9.25
C LEU A 355 3.12 3.80 9.24
N VAL A 356 2.46 4.45 8.29
CA VAL A 356 2.49 5.91 8.13
C VAL A 356 1.06 6.43 7.97
N ASN A 357 0.47 6.90 9.07
CA ASN A 357 -0.92 7.31 9.14
C ASN A 357 -1.04 8.84 9.19
N ASP A 358 -1.81 9.46 8.30
CA ASP A 358 -2.05 10.91 8.24
C ASP A 358 -0.78 11.79 8.33
N THR A 359 0.35 11.23 7.88
CA THR A 359 1.70 11.77 8.12
C THR A 359 2.33 12.16 6.80
N LYS A 360 2.79 13.40 6.67
CA LYS A 360 3.54 13.82 5.47
C LYS A 360 4.80 12.95 5.35
N LEU A 361 4.95 12.25 4.24
CA LEU A 361 6.02 11.27 4.01
C LEU A 361 6.97 11.77 2.92
N ASP A 362 8.25 11.90 3.26
CA ASP A 362 9.32 12.09 2.29
C ASP A 362 10.40 11.02 2.48
N MET A 363 10.39 10.00 1.63
CA MET A 363 11.33 8.89 1.68
C MET A 363 12.16 8.83 0.40
N LYS A 364 13.48 8.97 0.51
CA LYS A 364 14.39 8.87 -0.64
C LYS A 364 15.58 7.96 -0.39
N ASP A 365 16.08 7.34 -1.46
CA ASP A 365 17.34 6.59 -1.48
C ASP A 365 17.44 5.55 -0.34
N THR A 366 16.29 4.99 0.07
CA THR A 366 16.15 4.16 1.28
C THR A 366 15.82 2.71 0.91
N GLU A 367 16.38 1.77 1.68
CA GLU A 367 16.14 0.34 1.53
C GLU A 367 15.21 -0.20 2.64
N ILE A 368 14.17 -0.95 2.26
CA ILE A 368 13.33 -1.72 3.18
C ILE A 368 13.32 -3.17 2.68
N ALA A 369 14.18 -4.01 3.26
CA ALA A 369 14.43 -5.36 2.76
C ALA A 369 14.78 -6.35 3.87
N GLY A 370 14.47 -7.65 3.67
CA GLY A 370 14.81 -8.70 4.62
C GLY A 370 14.06 -8.63 5.95
N ASN A 371 12.95 -7.88 6.02
CA ASN A 371 12.09 -7.84 7.20
C ASN A 371 11.07 -8.99 7.16
N ASP A 372 10.66 -9.42 8.34
CA ASP A 372 9.64 -10.43 8.59
C ASP A 372 8.35 -9.73 9.03
N VAL A 373 7.41 -9.56 8.10
CA VAL A 373 6.23 -8.70 8.23
C VAL A 373 4.98 -9.59 8.31
N PRO A 374 4.54 -9.98 9.52
CA PRO A 374 3.44 -10.92 9.70
C PRO A 374 2.07 -10.36 9.30
N PHE A 375 1.92 -9.02 9.26
CA PHE A 375 0.65 -8.34 8.98
C PHE A 375 0.87 -7.15 8.04
N GLY A 376 0.01 -7.02 7.03
CA GLY A 376 0.02 -5.85 6.14
C GLY A 376 1.21 -5.77 5.20
N ALA A 377 1.54 -4.55 4.78
CA ALA A 377 2.62 -4.26 3.85
C ALA A 377 3.96 -4.02 4.57
N ALA A 378 5.09 -4.12 3.85
CA ALA A 378 6.38 -3.71 4.39
C ALA A 378 6.45 -2.19 4.63
N LEU A 379 5.79 -1.42 3.76
CA LEU A 379 5.42 -0.02 3.98
C LEU A 379 3.92 0.15 3.72
N ASP A 380 3.17 0.49 4.77
CA ASP A 380 1.73 0.76 4.70
C ASP A 380 1.47 2.23 5.06
N ALA A 381 1.10 3.04 4.07
CA ALA A 381 0.87 4.47 4.21
C ALA A 381 -0.60 4.79 3.96
N SER A 382 -1.28 5.42 4.92
CA SER A 382 -2.74 5.59 4.90
C SER A 382 -3.18 6.97 5.38
N PHE A 383 -4.11 7.57 4.65
CA PHE A 383 -4.42 9.00 4.74
C PHE A 383 -5.93 9.25 4.76
N ALA A 384 -6.46 9.62 5.91
CA ALA A 384 -7.81 10.14 6.06
C ALA A 384 -7.91 11.65 5.71
N ARG A 385 -6.77 12.31 5.48
CA ARG A 385 -6.67 13.72 5.03
C ARG A 385 -5.65 13.88 3.91
N GLY A 386 -5.82 14.92 3.08
CA GLY A 386 -4.88 15.24 2.00
C GLY A 386 -3.50 15.62 2.51
N THR A 387 -2.46 15.05 1.90
CA THR A 387 -1.05 15.30 2.22
C THR A 387 -0.16 14.98 1.01
N THR A 388 1.16 15.08 1.18
CA THR A 388 2.16 14.66 0.19
C THR A 388 2.82 13.35 0.59
N VAL A 389 2.97 12.45 -0.38
CA VAL A 389 3.79 11.24 -0.30
C VAL A 389 4.83 11.26 -1.40
N THR A 390 6.09 11.43 -0.99
CA THR A 390 7.25 11.35 -1.87
C THR A 390 7.99 10.04 -1.59
N LEU A 391 8.09 9.18 -2.60
CA LEU A 391 8.94 7.99 -2.61
C LEU A 391 9.88 8.12 -3.81
N GLN A 392 11.17 8.42 -3.59
CA GLN A 392 12.15 8.53 -4.68
C GLN A 392 13.33 7.57 -4.54
N ARG A 393 13.67 6.83 -5.60
CA ARG A 393 14.91 6.00 -5.67
C ARG A 393 15.05 4.95 -4.56
N ASN A 394 13.95 4.56 -3.93
CA ASN A 394 13.96 3.56 -2.86
C ASN A 394 14.05 2.14 -3.42
N ARG A 395 14.52 1.20 -2.58
CA ARG A 395 14.53 -0.24 -2.88
C ARG A 395 13.72 -0.98 -1.81
N ILE A 396 12.50 -1.39 -2.15
CA ILE A 396 11.58 -2.05 -1.23
C ILE A 396 11.24 -3.42 -1.81
N GLY A 397 11.75 -4.47 -1.17
CA GLY A 397 11.54 -5.84 -1.63
C GLY A 397 12.27 -6.89 -0.81
N GLY A 398 12.03 -8.18 -1.08
CA GLY A 398 12.64 -9.27 -0.31
C GLY A 398 12.22 -9.31 1.16
N ASN A 399 11.09 -8.68 1.53
CA ASN A 399 10.48 -8.82 2.84
C ASN A 399 9.55 -10.04 2.84
N ARG A 400 9.55 -10.84 3.92
CA ARG A 400 8.62 -11.94 4.10
C ARG A 400 7.27 -11.37 4.54
N LEU A 401 6.27 -11.50 3.68
CA LEU A 401 4.91 -10.99 3.90
C LEU A 401 3.92 -12.13 4.17
N SER A 402 2.76 -11.79 4.72
CA SER A 402 1.59 -12.67 4.70
C SER A 402 1.09 -12.89 3.26
N GLU A 403 0.46 -14.04 3.01
CA GLU A 403 -0.05 -14.40 1.68
C GLU A 403 -1.05 -13.35 1.16
N GLY A 404 -0.85 -12.90 -0.09
CA GLY A 404 -1.70 -11.88 -0.72
C GLY A 404 -1.54 -10.46 -0.18
N ALA A 405 -0.56 -10.19 0.69
CA ALA A 405 -0.25 -8.84 1.12
C ALA A 405 0.62 -8.09 0.08
N PRO A 406 0.43 -6.77 -0.09
CA PRO A 406 1.27 -5.98 -0.97
C PRO A 406 2.64 -5.70 -0.34
N MET A 407 3.65 -5.43 -1.17
CA MET A 407 4.96 -4.96 -0.66
C MET A 407 4.88 -3.52 -0.16
N VAL A 408 4.24 -2.63 -0.94
CA VAL A 408 3.92 -1.25 -0.55
C VAL A 408 2.43 -0.99 -0.73
N ARG A 409 1.79 -0.38 0.27
CA ARG A 409 0.42 0.14 0.19
C ARG A 409 0.42 1.66 0.38
N ILE A 410 -0.34 2.37 -0.46
CA ILE A 410 -0.65 3.79 -0.31
C ILE A 410 -2.17 3.96 -0.40
N ALA A 411 -2.79 4.48 0.65
CA ALA A 411 -4.24 4.57 0.77
C ALA A 411 -4.71 6.01 0.99
N ASN A 412 -5.43 6.58 0.03
CA ASN A 412 -6.32 7.73 0.28
C ASN A 412 -7.67 7.19 0.77
N GLN A 413 -7.94 7.35 2.06
CA GLN A 413 -9.21 7.01 2.69
C GLN A 413 -10.24 8.15 2.60
N SER A 414 -9.79 9.40 2.43
CA SER A 414 -10.69 10.55 2.22
C SER A 414 -11.43 10.43 0.89
N THR A 415 -12.69 10.86 0.87
CA THR A 415 -13.51 10.92 -0.36
C THR A 415 -13.45 12.29 -1.03
N ILE A 416 -12.81 13.28 -0.40
CA ILE A 416 -12.80 14.68 -0.85
C ILE A 416 -11.38 15.26 -0.96
N ASP A 417 -10.45 14.84 -0.11
CA ASP A 417 -9.11 15.40 -0.10
C ASP A 417 -8.21 14.71 -1.11
N THR A 418 -7.42 15.50 -1.84
CA THR A 418 -6.43 14.97 -2.78
C THR A 418 -5.17 14.49 -2.05
N LEU A 419 -4.73 13.28 -2.37
CA LEU A 419 -3.39 12.80 -2.01
C LEU A 419 -2.41 13.13 -3.14
N LEU A 420 -1.35 13.88 -2.82
CA LEU A 420 -0.31 14.28 -3.77
C LEU A 420 0.83 13.26 -3.76
N LEU A 421 1.13 12.67 -4.92
CA LEU A 421 2.10 11.59 -5.09
C LEU A 421 3.28 12.00 -5.97
N ASP A 422 4.50 11.77 -5.48
CA ASP A 422 5.70 11.68 -6.31
C ASP A 422 6.41 10.35 -6.01
N ILE A 423 6.13 9.35 -6.85
CA ILE A 423 6.65 8.00 -6.71
C ILE A 423 7.53 7.73 -7.92
N SER A 424 8.84 7.96 -7.79
CA SER A 424 9.74 7.93 -8.93
C SER A 424 11.10 7.25 -8.71
N GLY A 425 11.55 6.48 -9.71
CA GLY A 425 12.86 5.80 -9.66
C GLY A 425 12.95 4.63 -8.67
N ASN A 426 11.85 4.15 -8.08
CA ASN A 426 11.87 3.11 -7.05
C ASN A 426 11.92 1.70 -7.65
N LEU A 427 12.57 0.77 -6.93
CA LEU A 427 12.40 -0.67 -7.15
C LEU A 427 11.40 -1.20 -6.12
N PHE A 428 10.26 -1.68 -6.59
CA PHE A 428 9.31 -2.47 -5.82
C PHE A 428 9.40 -3.91 -6.29
N ARG A 429 9.77 -4.82 -5.39
CA ARG A 429 10.02 -6.21 -5.73
C ARG A 429 9.34 -7.15 -4.73
N ASN A 430 8.81 -8.27 -5.22
CA ASN A 430 8.03 -9.25 -4.42
C ASN A 430 6.70 -8.66 -3.88
N GLY A 431 5.90 -9.48 -3.21
CA GLY A 431 4.57 -9.12 -2.70
C GLY A 431 3.45 -9.31 -3.74
N THR A 432 2.19 -9.11 -3.34
CA THR A 432 1.04 -9.31 -4.22
C THR A 432 -0.05 -8.27 -3.94
N PRO A 433 -0.03 -7.08 -4.58
CA PRO A 433 0.94 -6.61 -5.59
C PRO A 433 2.26 -6.07 -5.02
N ASN A 434 3.24 -5.73 -5.88
CA ASN A 434 4.41 -4.94 -5.43
C ASN A 434 3.95 -3.55 -4.93
N LEU A 435 3.08 -2.88 -5.70
CA LEU A 435 2.52 -1.57 -5.34
C LEU A 435 0.98 -1.61 -5.36
N GLN A 436 0.37 -1.36 -4.20
CA GLN A 436 -1.07 -1.26 -4.04
C GLN A 436 -1.50 0.18 -3.75
N PHE A 437 -2.39 0.72 -4.59
CA PHE A 437 -3.15 1.91 -4.27
C PHE A 437 -4.55 1.57 -3.76
N TYR A 438 -5.01 2.38 -2.83
CA TYR A 438 -6.36 2.36 -2.33
C TYR A 438 -6.92 3.78 -2.40
N ALA A 439 -7.96 4.02 -3.19
CA ALA A 439 -8.35 5.38 -3.61
C ALA A 439 -9.84 5.64 -3.43
N ASN A 440 -10.24 6.03 -2.21
CA ASN A 440 -11.62 6.47 -1.93
C ASN A 440 -11.93 7.89 -2.46
N GLY A 441 -10.90 8.65 -2.84
CA GLY A 441 -10.96 10.02 -3.33
C GLY A 441 -9.76 10.35 -4.22
N PRO A 442 -9.54 11.65 -4.55
CA PRO A 442 -8.62 12.03 -5.61
C PRO A 442 -7.16 11.65 -5.35
N LEU A 443 -6.49 11.13 -6.38
CA LEU A 443 -5.03 11.03 -6.47
C LEU A 443 -4.53 12.02 -7.53
N GLN A 444 -3.39 12.65 -7.27
CA GLN A 444 -2.74 13.57 -8.20
C GLN A 444 -1.21 13.47 -8.12
N GLY A 445 -0.52 13.64 -9.25
CA GLY A 445 0.94 13.68 -9.32
C GLY A 445 1.52 12.66 -10.29
N SER A 446 2.61 11.99 -9.92
CA SER A 446 3.35 11.08 -10.80
C SER A 446 3.76 9.76 -10.16
N VAL A 447 3.59 8.67 -10.91
CA VAL A 447 4.20 7.36 -10.70
C VAL A 447 5.03 7.03 -11.94
N ALA A 448 6.34 7.29 -11.91
CA ALA A 448 7.17 7.22 -13.12
C ALA A 448 8.58 6.67 -12.89
N CYS A 449 9.14 6.01 -13.90
CA CYS A 449 10.50 5.44 -13.84
C CYS A 449 10.70 4.43 -12.69
N ASN A 450 9.65 3.74 -12.24
CA ASN A 450 9.75 2.67 -11.24
C ASN A 450 9.91 1.30 -11.91
N THR A 451 10.51 0.36 -11.20
CA THR A 451 10.58 -1.07 -11.55
C THR A 451 9.69 -1.85 -10.59
N LEU A 452 8.66 -2.52 -11.13
CA LEU A 452 7.72 -3.38 -10.40
C LEU A 452 7.92 -4.81 -10.94
N VAL A 453 8.48 -5.70 -10.12
CA VAL A 453 8.89 -7.04 -10.57
C VAL A 453 8.70 -8.15 -9.53
N TYR A 454 8.48 -9.37 -10.05
CA TYR A 454 8.38 -10.64 -9.31
C TYR A 454 7.15 -10.77 -8.37
N ASP A 455 6.86 -12.02 -8.00
CA ASP A 455 5.65 -12.47 -7.27
C ASP A 455 4.33 -12.22 -8.03
N GLY A 456 3.21 -12.20 -7.30
CA GLY A 456 1.89 -12.47 -7.86
C GLY A 456 1.25 -11.33 -8.67
N GLN A 457 1.71 -10.08 -8.52
CA GLN A 457 1.18 -8.94 -9.27
C GLN A 457 2.07 -7.69 -9.18
N GLY A 458 2.18 -6.92 -10.26
CA GLY A 458 2.92 -5.65 -10.28
C GLY A 458 2.18 -4.53 -9.55
N PHE A 459 1.12 -4.03 -10.18
CA PHE A 459 0.29 -2.93 -9.66
C PHE A 459 -1.16 -3.37 -9.38
N GLY A 460 -1.73 -2.86 -8.30
CA GLY A 460 -3.14 -3.04 -7.97
C GLY A 460 -3.78 -1.76 -7.43
N LEU A 461 -4.90 -1.31 -8.00
CA LEU A 461 -5.70 -0.20 -7.45
C LEU A 461 -7.09 -0.69 -7.04
N ARG A 462 -7.48 -0.34 -5.80
CA ARG A 462 -8.80 -0.66 -5.21
C ARG A 462 -9.52 0.58 -4.68
N SER A 463 -10.83 0.47 -4.46
CA SER A 463 -11.64 1.51 -3.81
C SER A 463 -12.94 0.98 -3.22
N GLN A 464 -13.44 1.64 -2.17
CA GLN A 464 -14.83 1.47 -1.68
C GLN A 464 -15.81 2.45 -2.32
N THR A 465 -15.34 3.41 -3.12
CA THR A 465 -16.18 4.45 -3.73
C THR A 465 -16.16 4.38 -5.25
N ILE A 466 -17.26 4.77 -5.88
CA ILE A 466 -17.36 4.84 -7.34
C ILE A 466 -16.62 6.10 -7.81
N GLN A 467 -15.40 5.93 -8.29
CA GLN A 467 -14.62 6.99 -8.94
C GLN A 467 -14.77 6.87 -10.45
N VAL A 468 -15.66 7.66 -11.04
CA VAL A 468 -15.86 7.75 -12.49
C VAL A 468 -15.95 9.20 -12.92
N ASN A 469 -15.28 9.56 -14.02
CA ASN A 469 -15.43 10.87 -14.62
C ASN A 469 -16.64 10.88 -15.57
N ALA A 470 -17.37 12.00 -15.65
CA ALA A 470 -18.65 12.10 -16.37
C ALA A 470 -18.53 11.86 -17.89
N ASN A 471 -17.33 12.02 -18.45
CA ASN A 471 -16.97 11.78 -19.84
C ASN A 471 -16.41 10.36 -20.09
N GLY A 472 -16.36 9.50 -19.07
CA GLY A 472 -15.72 8.19 -19.17
C GLY A 472 -14.20 8.24 -19.34
N SER A 473 -13.52 9.30 -18.88
CA SER A 473 -12.05 9.35 -18.78
C SER A 473 -11.56 8.90 -17.39
N PRO A 474 -10.25 8.64 -17.21
CA PRO A 474 -9.68 8.39 -15.88
C PRO A 474 -10.02 9.54 -14.92
N PRO A 475 -10.38 9.27 -13.65
CA PRO A 475 -10.85 10.28 -12.70
C PRO A 475 -9.72 11.02 -11.97
N PHE A 476 -8.50 10.49 -12.02
CA PHE A 476 -7.35 11.01 -11.27
C PHE A 476 -6.42 11.86 -12.14
N ALA A 477 -5.90 12.95 -11.56
CA ALA A 477 -4.88 13.80 -12.18
C ALA A 477 -3.47 13.20 -11.96
N LEU A 478 -3.35 11.90 -12.24
CA LEU A 478 -2.19 11.07 -11.91
C LEU A 478 -1.55 10.55 -13.20
N SER A 479 -0.29 10.90 -13.44
CA SER A 479 0.50 10.33 -14.54
C SER A 479 1.14 9.02 -14.08
N PHE A 480 0.90 7.91 -14.80
CA PHE A 480 1.51 6.61 -14.53
C PHE A 480 2.24 6.12 -15.79
N GLN A 481 3.51 6.48 -15.95
CA GLN A 481 4.23 6.32 -17.22
C GLN A 481 5.73 6.03 -17.03
N ASN A 482 6.39 5.48 -18.05
CA ASN A 482 7.81 5.14 -18.05
C ASN A 482 8.24 4.15 -16.94
N ASN A 483 7.32 3.35 -16.41
CA ASN A 483 7.62 2.26 -15.49
C ASN A 483 7.95 0.97 -16.25
N LEU A 484 8.70 0.09 -15.60
CA LEU A 484 8.96 -1.30 -15.99
C LEU A 484 8.08 -2.19 -15.11
N ILE A 485 7.19 -2.96 -15.72
CA ILE A 485 6.31 -3.95 -15.04
C ILE A 485 6.55 -5.30 -15.73
N ASP A 486 7.14 -6.27 -15.03
CA ASP A 486 7.60 -7.54 -15.64
C ASP A 486 7.85 -8.66 -14.60
N ASP A 487 8.15 -9.87 -15.07
CA ASP A 487 8.53 -11.06 -14.28
C ASP A 487 7.48 -11.55 -13.25
N HIS A 488 6.19 -11.21 -13.39
CA HIS A 488 5.16 -11.66 -12.44
C HIS A 488 4.75 -13.12 -12.64
N ILE A 489 4.34 -13.79 -11.55
CA ILE A 489 3.90 -15.18 -11.58
C ILE A 489 2.62 -15.32 -12.41
N PRO A 490 2.60 -16.18 -13.44
CA PRO A 490 1.40 -16.41 -14.24
C PRO A 490 0.26 -17.01 -13.39
N PRO A 491 -0.98 -16.54 -13.53
CA PRO A 491 -2.12 -17.19 -12.91
C PRO A 491 -2.31 -18.61 -13.47
N ILE A 492 -2.97 -19.48 -12.68
CA ILE A 492 -3.29 -20.87 -13.06
C ILE A 492 -4.46 -20.88 -14.06
N ILE A 493 -4.22 -20.32 -15.25
CA ILE A 493 -5.13 -20.21 -16.38
C ILE A 493 -4.36 -20.65 -17.63
N PRO A 494 -4.89 -21.57 -18.48
CA PRO A 494 -4.09 -22.23 -19.51
C PRO A 494 -3.33 -21.30 -20.48
N VAL A 495 -3.93 -20.20 -20.93
CA VAL A 495 -3.26 -19.26 -21.85
C VAL A 495 -2.11 -18.51 -21.19
N TYR A 496 -2.23 -18.17 -19.91
CA TYR A 496 -1.20 -17.46 -19.15
C TYR A 496 -0.03 -18.39 -18.84
N LEU A 497 -0.32 -19.61 -18.37
CA LEU A 497 0.71 -20.64 -18.13
C LEU A 497 1.46 -21.03 -19.41
N LYS A 498 0.77 -21.14 -20.55
CA LYS A 498 1.37 -21.53 -21.84
C LYS A 498 2.40 -20.52 -22.35
N TYR A 499 2.18 -19.23 -22.11
CA TYR A 499 3.01 -18.14 -22.64
C TYR A 499 3.81 -17.39 -21.57
N GLY A 500 3.76 -17.82 -20.30
CA GLY A 500 4.50 -17.19 -19.20
C GLY A 500 3.97 -15.81 -18.79
N LEU A 501 2.69 -15.52 -19.02
CA LEU A 501 2.11 -14.18 -18.85
C LEU A 501 1.77 -13.93 -17.38
N GLY A 502 2.50 -13.04 -16.71
CA GLY A 502 2.22 -12.62 -15.34
C GLY A 502 1.05 -11.64 -15.23
N ARG A 503 0.83 -11.13 -14.01
CA ARG A 503 -0.19 -10.10 -13.71
C ARG A 503 0.46 -8.73 -13.57
N GLY A 504 0.56 -7.97 -14.65
CA GLY A 504 1.18 -6.64 -14.64
C GLY A 504 0.37 -5.63 -13.83
N ALA A 505 -0.89 -5.40 -14.19
CA ALA A 505 -1.74 -4.42 -13.50
C ALA A 505 -3.23 -4.79 -13.47
N THR A 506 -3.89 -4.56 -12.32
CA THR A 506 -5.36 -4.57 -12.22
C THR A 506 -5.88 -3.35 -11.48
N SER A 507 -7.06 -2.87 -11.85
CA SER A 507 -7.69 -1.74 -11.18
C SER A 507 -9.21 -1.90 -11.11
N GLU A 508 -9.81 -1.51 -10.00
CA GLU A 508 -11.28 -1.41 -9.83
C GLU A 508 -11.84 -0.12 -10.49
N ILE A 509 -10.97 0.85 -10.78
CA ILE A 509 -11.29 2.17 -11.38
C ILE A 509 -10.47 2.36 -12.66
N MET A 510 -11.00 3.05 -13.67
CA MET A 510 -10.22 3.27 -14.90
C MET A 510 -9.00 4.17 -14.65
N ILE A 511 -7.80 3.70 -15.03
CA ILE A 511 -6.52 4.41 -14.84
C ILE A 511 -5.72 4.47 -16.16
N ASP A 512 -5.03 5.60 -16.37
CA ASP A 512 -4.10 5.76 -17.49
C ASP A 512 -2.72 5.19 -17.12
N MET A 513 -2.34 4.08 -17.76
CA MET A 513 -1.02 3.45 -17.65
C MET A 513 -0.38 3.30 -19.04
N ARG A 514 -0.63 4.24 -19.95
CA ARG A 514 0.04 4.31 -21.26
C ARG A 514 1.51 4.67 -21.07
N ASN A 515 2.33 4.35 -22.06
CA ASN A 515 3.77 4.60 -22.09
C ASN A 515 4.55 3.89 -20.96
N ASN A 516 4.10 2.71 -20.52
CA ASN A 516 4.88 1.79 -19.66
C ASN A 516 5.42 0.61 -20.47
N TRP A 517 6.45 -0.06 -19.93
CA TRP A 517 6.97 -1.34 -20.43
C TRP A 517 6.33 -2.49 -19.64
N TRP A 518 5.90 -3.52 -20.36
CA TRP A 518 5.13 -4.65 -19.81
C TRP A 518 5.87 -6.00 -19.93
N GLY A 519 7.18 -6.00 -20.16
CA GLY A 519 7.98 -7.23 -20.30
C GLY A 519 8.28 -7.65 -21.75
N ASP A 520 7.43 -7.30 -22.72
CA ASP A 520 7.65 -7.60 -24.14
C ASP A 520 7.25 -6.43 -25.06
N ALA A 521 7.89 -6.33 -26.23
CA ALA A 521 7.66 -5.29 -27.22
C ALA A 521 6.27 -5.36 -27.88
N SER A 522 5.64 -6.53 -27.90
CA SER A 522 4.23 -6.73 -28.28
C SER A 522 3.24 -6.19 -27.25
N GLY A 523 3.72 -5.71 -26.09
CA GLY A 523 2.90 -5.11 -25.04
C GLY A 523 2.22 -6.13 -24.15
N PRO A 524 1.36 -5.67 -23.23
CA PRO A 524 0.71 -6.52 -22.25
C PRO A 524 -0.33 -7.41 -22.94
N TYR A 525 -0.49 -8.64 -22.48
CA TYR A 525 -1.57 -9.49 -22.94
C TYR A 525 -2.94 -9.01 -22.42
N GLU A 526 -3.88 -8.84 -23.35
CA GLU A 526 -5.30 -8.59 -23.08
C GLU A 526 -6.11 -9.35 -24.15
N PRO A 527 -7.04 -10.28 -23.79
CA PRO A 527 -7.68 -11.17 -24.76
C PRO A 527 -8.45 -10.50 -25.91
N ASP A 528 -9.12 -9.38 -25.66
CA ASP A 528 -10.03 -8.72 -26.59
C ASP A 528 -9.33 -7.61 -27.39
N VAL A 529 -8.38 -6.89 -26.77
CA VAL A 529 -7.72 -5.73 -27.39
C VAL A 529 -6.22 -5.91 -27.71
N ASN A 530 -5.53 -6.89 -27.12
CA ASN A 530 -4.16 -7.28 -27.51
C ASN A 530 -3.86 -8.79 -27.35
N PRO A 531 -4.58 -9.69 -28.06
CA PRO A 531 -4.43 -11.14 -27.90
C PRO A 531 -3.05 -11.70 -28.30
N LEU A 532 -2.26 -10.90 -29.02
CA LEU A 532 -0.89 -11.25 -29.42
C LEU A 532 0.18 -10.69 -28.49
N GLY A 533 -0.19 -9.89 -27.48
CA GLY A 533 0.72 -9.42 -26.44
C GLY A 533 1.38 -10.58 -25.69
N ARG A 534 2.66 -10.43 -25.37
CA ARG A 534 3.50 -11.40 -24.65
C ARG A 534 4.08 -10.85 -23.36
N GLY A 535 3.84 -9.58 -23.07
CA GLY A 535 4.11 -8.98 -21.78
C GLY A 535 3.06 -9.34 -20.74
N ASP A 536 3.39 -9.02 -19.49
CA ASP A 536 2.54 -9.15 -18.32
C ASP A 536 1.16 -8.52 -18.53
N SER A 537 0.14 -9.25 -18.14
CA SER A 537 -1.25 -8.95 -18.47
C SER A 537 -1.83 -7.74 -17.73
N VAL A 538 -2.86 -7.16 -18.32
CA VAL A 538 -3.61 -6.02 -17.78
C VAL A 538 -5.08 -6.36 -17.58
N GLY A 539 -5.73 -5.73 -16.59
CA GLY A 539 -7.18 -5.76 -16.43
C GLY A 539 -7.91 -4.75 -17.32
N SER A 540 -9.21 -4.96 -17.52
CA SER A 540 -10.07 -4.16 -18.41
C SER A 540 -10.13 -2.65 -18.12
N ASN A 541 -9.81 -2.24 -16.89
CA ASN A 541 -9.79 -0.84 -16.46
C ASN A 541 -8.43 -0.14 -16.65
N ILE A 542 -7.45 -0.80 -17.27
CA ILE A 542 -6.13 -0.21 -17.53
C ILE A 542 -6.09 0.31 -18.97
N LEU A 543 -5.93 1.63 -19.15
CA LEU A 543 -5.57 2.17 -20.47
C LEU A 543 -4.06 1.97 -20.67
N PHE A 544 -3.66 1.03 -21.52
CA PHE A 544 -2.26 0.63 -21.69
C PHE A 544 -1.65 0.97 -23.06
N SER A 545 -2.46 1.37 -24.05
CA SER A 545 -2.02 1.64 -25.42
C SER A 545 -1.98 3.16 -25.74
N PRO A 546 -0.86 3.70 -26.24
CA PRO A 546 0.37 2.99 -26.61
C PRO A 546 1.20 2.57 -25.40
N TRP A 547 1.98 1.50 -25.57
CA TRP A 547 3.00 1.02 -24.62
C TRP A 547 4.41 1.30 -25.15
N LEU A 548 5.44 1.11 -24.32
CA LEU A 548 6.83 1.17 -24.75
C LEU A 548 7.26 -0.13 -25.42
N THR A 549 8.07 -0.04 -26.48
CA THR A 549 8.64 -1.22 -27.18
C THR A 549 10.02 -1.63 -26.67
N GLN A 550 10.51 -0.97 -25.62
CA GLN A 550 11.73 -1.32 -24.87
C GLN A 550 11.61 -0.84 -23.42
N ALA A 551 12.38 -1.43 -22.50
CA ALA A 551 12.44 -0.97 -21.12
C ALA A 551 12.94 0.50 -21.04
N PRO A 552 12.26 1.39 -20.30
CA PRO A 552 12.66 2.80 -20.20
C PRO A 552 13.97 2.97 -19.42
N ALA A 553 14.93 3.70 -19.99
CA ALA A 553 16.29 3.85 -19.45
C ALA A 553 16.40 4.56 -18.08
N CYS A 554 15.30 5.13 -17.56
CA CYS A 554 15.28 5.81 -16.26
C CYS A 554 14.96 4.90 -15.07
N VAL A 555 14.59 3.63 -15.31
CA VAL A 555 14.18 2.71 -14.24
C VAL A 555 15.39 2.09 -13.52
N PRO A 556 15.29 1.79 -12.21
CA PRO A 556 16.36 1.09 -11.50
C PRO A 556 16.47 -0.37 -11.96
N SER A 557 17.68 -0.93 -11.84
CA SER A 557 17.94 -2.36 -12.05
C SER A 557 17.09 -3.25 -11.12
N ARG A 558 16.63 -4.40 -11.65
CA ARG A 558 15.90 -5.47 -10.95
C ARG A 558 16.69 -6.08 -9.78
#